data_AF-A0A062H7C3-F1
#
_entry.id   AF-A0A062H7C3-F1
#
_cell.length_a   1.000
_cell.length_b   1.000
_cell.length_c   1.000
_cell.angle_alpha   90.00
_cell.angle_beta   90.00
_cell.angle_gamma   90.00
#
_symmetry.space_group_name_H-M   'P 1'
#
loop_
_entity.id
_entity.type
_entity.pdbx_description
1 polymer ?
#
loop_
_entity_poly.entity_id
_entity_poly.type
_entity_poly.pdbx_seq_one_letter_code
_entity_poly.pdbx_strand_id
1 'polypeptide(L)'
;MIKSLFRLSLRMVTGFVQSLIHLCGLNWIAPDYTTICRRQQHIDIVISYQKSCDGLYLIVDSTGLKFLGEGEWKRKKHQPEYRRQWRKLHIGIDAKTLQIRAVQLTTNNVS
;
A
#
# COMPACT_ATOMS: atom_id res chain seq x y z
N MET A 1 0.44 8.40 -6.84
CA MET A 1 0.73 7.80 -8.17
C MET A 1 2.19 7.42 -8.35
N ILE A 2 3.16 8.35 -8.25
CA ILE A 2 4.62 8.08 -8.45
C ILE A 2 5.13 6.91 -7.58
N LYS A 3 4.85 6.93 -6.27
CA LYS A 3 5.21 5.84 -5.35
C LYS A 3 4.79 4.46 -5.86
N SER A 4 3.54 4.32 -6.27
CA SER A 4 2.94 3.05 -6.67
C SER A 4 3.44 2.60 -8.05
N LEU A 5 3.58 3.54 -8.99
CA LEU A 5 4.04 3.27 -10.36
C LEU A 5 5.49 2.75 -10.36
N PHE A 6 6.37 3.40 -9.61
CA PHE A 6 7.80 3.06 -9.55
C PHE A 6 8.16 2.14 -8.37
N ARG A 7 7.18 1.68 -7.59
CA ARG A 7 7.37 0.82 -6.39
C ARG A 7 8.39 1.38 -5.39
N LEU A 8 8.42 2.71 -5.22
CA LEU A 8 9.39 3.40 -4.36
C LEU A 8 8.91 3.47 -2.91
N SER A 9 9.85 3.43 -1.96
CA SER A 9 9.57 3.83 -0.57
C SER A 9 9.33 5.33 -0.48
N LEU A 10 8.61 5.80 0.55
CA LEU A 10 8.28 7.24 0.69
C LEU A 10 9.51 8.15 0.70
N ARG A 11 10.61 7.73 1.33
CA ARG A 11 11.87 8.51 1.32
C ARG A 11 12.51 8.57 -0.07
N MET A 12 12.46 7.47 -0.82
CA MET A 12 12.94 7.45 -2.21
C MET A 12 12.08 8.34 -3.10
N VAL A 13 10.75 8.37 -2.88
CA VAL A 13 9.84 9.26 -3.62
C VAL A 13 10.21 10.72 -3.42
N THR A 14 10.53 11.15 -2.19
CA THR A 14 10.97 12.53 -1.93
C THR A 14 12.19 12.90 -2.77
N GLY A 15 13.25 12.09 -2.74
CA GLY A 15 14.46 12.35 -3.53
C GLY A 15 14.25 12.26 -5.04
N PHE A 16 13.42 11.30 -5.48
CA PHE A 16 13.06 11.14 -6.89
C PHE A 16 12.31 12.38 -7.42
N VAL A 17 11.29 12.85 -6.70
CA VAL A 17 10.52 14.03 -7.07
C VAL A 17 11.40 15.29 -7.06
N GLN A 18 12.27 15.44 -6.06
CA GLN A 18 13.22 16.55 -6.00
C GLN A 18 14.16 16.57 -7.21
N SER A 19 14.69 15.40 -7.60
CA SER A 19 15.55 15.27 -8.78
C SER A 19 14.81 15.62 -10.06
N LEU A 20 13.55 15.18 -10.19
CA LEU A 20 12.71 15.48 -11.36
C LEU A 20 12.39 16.97 -11.47
N ILE A 21 12.04 17.63 -10.37
CA ILE A 21 11.82 19.09 -10.33
C ILE A 21 13.08 19.84 -10.79
N HIS A 22 14.25 19.43 -10.30
CA HIS A 22 15.53 20.04 -10.68
C HIS A 22 15.82 19.84 -12.17
N LEU A 23 15.65 18.62 -12.70
CA LEU A 23 15.85 18.32 -14.12
C LEU A 23 14.88 19.07 -15.04
N CYS A 24 13.65 19.32 -14.57
CA CYS A 24 12.66 20.12 -15.30
C CYS A 24 12.87 21.63 -15.17
N GLY A 25 13.87 22.11 -14.41
CA GLY A 25 14.12 23.54 -14.21
C GLY A 25 13.00 24.27 -13.46
N LEU A 26 12.22 23.55 -12.64
CA LEU A 26 11.06 24.11 -11.93
C LEU A 26 11.48 24.65 -10.56
N ASN A 27 10.97 25.83 -10.20
CA ASN A 27 11.20 26.46 -8.89
C ASN A 27 10.21 25.96 -7.83
N TRP A 28 9.95 24.66 -7.79
CA TRP A 28 9.04 24.04 -6.82
C TRP A 28 9.79 23.32 -5.71
N ILE A 29 9.19 23.25 -4.52
CA ILE A 29 9.75 22.50 -3.40
C ILE A 29 9.04 21.16 -3.32
N ALA A 30 9.79 20.06 -3.36
CA ALA A 30 9.24 18.73 -3.14
C ALA A 30 8.76 18.60 -1.68
N PRO A 31 7.54 18.08 -1.44
CA PRO A 31 7.07 17.81 -0.09
C PRO A 31 7.98 16.82 0.64
N ASP A 32 8.21 17.07 1.92
CA ASP A 32 9.03 16.18 2.75
C ASP A 32 8.31 14.86 3.07
N TYR A 33 9.07 13.90 3.61
CA TYR A 33 8.55 12.58 3.98
C TYR A 33 7.32 12.66 4.89
N THR A 34 7.34 13.55 5.89
CA THR A 34 6.29 13.67 6.89
C THR A 34 4.99 14.17 6.24
N THR A 35 5.09 15.15 5.37
CA THR A 35 3.97 15.71 4.61
C THR A 35 3.36 14.65 3.71
N ILE A 36 4.17 13.92 2.95
CA ILE A 36 3.67 12.85 2.07
C ILE A 36 3.01 11.74 2.89
N CYS A 37 3.63 11.32 4.00
CA CYS A 37 3.12 10.27 4.88
C CYS A 37 1.73 10.61 5.43
N ARG A 38 1.56 11.82 5.97
CA ARG A 38 0.28 12.30 6.51
C ARG A 38 -0.79 12.44 5.43
N ARG A 39 -0.44 12.98 4.26
CA ARG A 39 -1.38 13.09 3.13
C ARG A 39 -1.85 11.73 2.65
N GLN A 40 -0.97 10.72 2.63
CA GLN A 40 -1.33 9.37 2.19
C GLN A 40 -2.47 8.75 3.03
N GLN A 41 -2.58 9.13 4.31
CA GLN A 41 -3.65 8.66 5.19
C GLN A 41 -5.05 9.13 4.74
N HIS A 42 -5.13 10.25 4.02
CA HIS A 42 -6.37 10.87 3.58
C HIS A 42 -6.62 10.72 2.08
N ILE A 43 -5.88 9.84 1.40
CA ILE A 43 -6.13 9.55 -0.01
C ILE A 43 -7.32 8.61 -0.10
N ASP A 44 -8.41 9.09 -0.67
CA ASP A 44 -9.55 8.24 -1.03
C ASP A 44 -9.15 7.32 -2.20
N ILE A 45 -9.25 6.01 -1.95
CA ILE A 45 -8.99 4.99 -2.97
C ILE A 45 -10.33 4.42 -3.39
N VAL A 46 -10.75 4.75 -4.61
CA VAL A 46 -11.94 4.16 -5.22
C VAL A 46 -11.53 2.97 -6.07
N ILE A 47 -12.00 1.78 -5.69
CA ILE A 47 -11.83 0.56 -6.49
C ILE A 47 -13.04 0.46 -7.42
N SER A 48 -12.90 0.98 -8.63
CA SER A 48 -13.96 0.92 -9.65
C SER A 48 -14.01 -0.45 -10.33
N TYR A 49 -15.21 -0.94 -10.59
CA TYR A 49 -15.47 -2.09 -11.45
C TYR A 49 -16.72 -1.83 -12.30
N GLN A 50 -16.84 -2.55 -13.41
CA GLN A 50 -18.05 -2.53 -14.24
C GLN A 50 -19.03 -3.60 -13.75
N LYS A 51 -20.30 -3.22 -13.60
CA LYS A 51 -21.35 -4.20 -13.27
C LYS A 51 -21.45 -5.22 -14.41
N SER A 52 -21.51 -6.49 -14.04
CA SER A 52 -21.76 -7.59 -14.97
C SER A 52 -23.24 -7.96 -14.88
N CYS A 53 -23.88 -8.16 -16.02
CA CYS A 53 -25.21 -8.76 -16.11
C CYS A 53 -25.13 -10.30 -16.08
N ASP A 54 -23.97 -10.85 -16.46
CA ASP A 54 -23.70 -12.29 -16.47
C ASP A 54 -22.99 -12.74 -15.19
N GLY A 55 -22.94 -14.06 -14.99
CA GLY A 55 -22.19 -14.68 -13.89
C GLY A 55 -20.70 -14.30 -13.88
N LEU A 56 -20.10 -14.28 -12.70
CA LEU A 56 -18.68 -13.95 -12.51
C LEU A 56 -17.85 -15.21 -12.30
N TYR A 57 -16.66 -15.23 -12.92
CA TYR A 57 -15.64 -16.23 -12.64
C TYR A 57 -14.58 -15.58 -11.76
N LEU A 58 -14.67 -15.76 -10.44
CA LEU A 58 -13.77 -15.11 -9.50
C LEU A 58 -12.54 -15.98 -9.21
N ILE A 59 -11.36 -15.39 -9.37
CA ILE A 59 -10.12 -15.88 -8.79
C ILE A 59 -9.98 -15.23 -7.41
N VAL A 60 -9.83 -16.03 -6.38
CA VAL A 60 -9.68 -15.56 -5.00
C VAL A 60 -8.30 -15.94 -4.51
N ASP A 61 -7.55 -14.94 -4.07
CA ASP A 61 -6.24 -15.14 -3.44
C ASP A 61 -6.12 -14.30 -2.16
N SER A 62 -5.13 -14.64 -1.33
CA SER A 62 -4.86 -13.90 -0.10
C SER A 62 -3.37 -13.68 0.11
N THR A 63 -3.01 -12.51 0.64
CA THR A 63 -1.64 -12.19 1.02
C THR A 63 -1.54 -11.80 2.49
N GLY A 64 -0.46 -12.23 3.14
CA GLY A 64 -0.16 -11.87 4.52
C GLY A 64 0.54 -10.52 4.61
N LEU A 65 -0.05 -9.59 5.35
CA LEU A 65 0.48 -8.26 5.58
C LEU A 65 0.98 -8.11 7.03
N LYS A 66 2.20 -7.64 7.20
CA LYS A 66 2.75 -7.25 8.51
C LYS A 66 2.39 -5.79 8.78
N PHE A 67 1.54 -5.55 9.78
CA PHE A 67 1.06 -4.19 10.11
C PHE A 67 1.86 -3.55 11.25
N LEU A 68 2.00 -4.29 12.35
CA LEU A 68 2.74 -3.85 13.52
C LEU A 68 3.85 -4.84 13.79
N GLY A 69 5.06 -4.34 13.97
CA GLY A 69 6.16 -5.14 14.44
C GLY A 69 7.48 -4.47 14.17
N GLU A 70 8.28 -4.36 15.23
CA GLU A 70 9.60 -3.76 15.17
C GLU A 70 10.49 -4.44 14.12
N GLY A 71 11.40 -3.63 13.58
CA GLY A 71 12.48 -4.12 12.73
C GLY A 71 13.31 -5.15 13.47
N GLU A 72 13.91 -6.08 12.72
CA GLU A 72 14.66 -7.19 13.31
C GLU A 72 15.85 -6.70 14.13
N TRP A 73 16.44 -5.59 13.71
CA TRP A 73 17.52 -4.92 14.45
C TRP A 73 17.10 -4.49 15.85
N LYS A 74 15.96 -3.80 16.01
CA LYS A 74 15.48 -3.32 17.31
C LYS A 74 15.17 -4.51 18.24
N ARG A 75 14.53 -5.56 17.71
CA ARG A 75 14.30 -6.81 18.47
C ARG A 75 15.58 -7.44 18.99
N LYS A 76 16.61 -7.54 18.15
CA LYS A 76 17.87 -8.18 18.53
C LYS A 76 18.62 -7.37 19.60
N LYS A 77 18.51 -6.04 19.56
CA LYS A 77 19.22 -5.14 20.49
C LYS A 77 18.47 -4.84 21.78
N HIS A 78 17.16 -4.65 21.70
CA HIS A 78 16.35 -4.09 22.78
C HIS A 78 15.21 -5.01 23.23
N GLN A 79 15.10 -6.22 22.68
CA GLN A 79 13.95 -7.11 22.86
C GLN A 79 12.65 -6.51 22.30
N PRO A 80 11.63 -7.32 21.95
CA PRO A 80 10.38 -6.79 21.41
C PRO A 80 9.56 -6.07 22.49
N GLU A 81 9.21 -4.80 22.27
CA GLU A 81 8.24 -4.09 23.11
C GLU A 81 6.80 -4.55 22.87
N TYR A 82 6.48 -5.05 21.67
CA TYR A 82 5.14 -5.52 21.31
C TYR A 82 5.14 -6.71 20.34
N ARG A 83 4.04 -7.47 20.35
CA ARG A 83 3.84 -8.64 19.46
C ARG A 83 3.68 -8.20 18.01
N ARG A 84 4.29 -8.94 17.08
CA ARG A 84 4.06 -8.77 15.63
C ARG A 84 2.59 -9.06 15.31
N GLN A 85 1.92 -8.15 14.63
CA GLN A 85 0.57 -8.35 14.13
C GLN A 85 0.59 -8.53 12.63
N TRP A 86 -0.07 -9.61 12.20
CA TRP A 86 -0.27 -9.96 10.81
C TRP A 86 -1.77 -9.91 10.50
N ARG A 87 -2.13 -9.51 9.29
CA ARG A 87 -3.50 -9.60 8.77
C ARG A 87 -3.46 -10.20 7.39
N LYS A 88 -4.49 -10.96 7.02
CA LYS A 88 -4.65 -11.44 5.65
C LYS A 88 -5.50 -10.46 4.87
N LEU A 89 -5.02 -10.08 3.71
CA LEU A 89 -5.77 -9.35 2.69
C LEU A 89 -6.28 -10.36 1.67
N HIS A 90 -7.58 -10.56 1.62
CA HIS A 90 -8.26 -11.37 0.60
C HIS A 90 -8.69 -10.48 -0.55
N ILE A 91 -8.39 -10.88 -1.78
CA ILE A 91 -8.75 -10.16 -3.00
C ILE A 91 -9.47 -11.14 -3.93
N GLY A 92 -10.68 -10.76 -4.35
CA GLY A 92 -11.41 -11.44 -5.41
C GLY A 92 -11.28 -10.65 -6.72
N ILE A 93 -10.80 -11.30 -7.77
CA ILE A 93 -10.57 -10.71 -9.08
C ILE A 93 -11.41 -11.46 -10.10
N ASP A 94 -12.14 -10.74 -10.95
CA ASP A 94 -12.81 -11.38 -12.09
C ASP A 94 -11.75 -11.88 -13.10
N ALA A 95 -11.78 -13.17 -13.42
CA ALA A 95 -10.80 -13.83 -14.26
C ALA A 95 -10.78 -13.26 -15.68
N LYS A 96 -11.91 -12.75 -16.17
CA LYS A 96 -12.05 -12.23 -17.53
C LYS A 96 -11.55 -10.80 -17.67
N THR A 97 -11.97 -9.91 -16.77
CA THR A 97 -11.64 -8.47 -16.86
C THR A 97 -10.46 -8.04 -16.01
N LEU A 98 -9.99 -8.91 -15.11
CA LEU A 98 -8.98 -8.60 -14.09
C LEU A 98 -9.39 -7.46 -13.13
N GLN A 99 -10.67 -7.11 -13.09
CA GLN A 99 -11.18 -6.12 -12.16
C GLN A 99 -11.28 -6.73 -10.76
N ILE A 100 -10.85 -5.96 -9.75
CA ILE A 100 -11.05 -6.32 -8.35
C ILE A 100 -12.54 -6.20 -8.04
N ARG A 101 -13.15 -7.31 -7.60
CA ARG A 101 -14.59 -7.41 -7.28
C ARG A 101 -14.87 -7.44 -5.79
N ALA A 102 -13.91 -7.90 -4.99
CA ALA A 102 -14.02 -7.94 -3.54
C ALA A 102 -12.65 -7.73 -2.90
N VAL A 103 -12.65 -7.01 -1.76
CA VAL A 103 -11.47 -6.84 -0.92
C VAL A 103 -11.91 -6.98 0.53
N GLN A 104 -11.26 -7.86 1.28
CA GLN A 104 -11.52 -8.05 2.69
C GLN A 104 -10.20 -8.15 3.46
N LEU A 105 -10.08 -7.37 4.53
CA LEU A 105 -8.94 -7.47 5.46
C LEU A 105 -9.41 -8.17 6.74
N THR A 106 -8.66 -9.17 7.20
CA THR A 106 -8.96 -9.83 8.48
C THR A 106 -8.65 -8.93 9.66
N THR A 107 -9.35 -9.14 10.77
CA THR A 107 -8.96 -8.54 12.05
C THR A 107 -7.81 -9.31 12.68
N ASN A 108 -7.23 -8.77 13.75
CA ASN A 108 -6.17 -9.45 14.51
C ASN A 108 -6.69 -10.61 15.38
N ASN A 109 -8.01 -10.86 15.40
CA ASN A 109 -8.66 -11.82 16.28
C ASN A 109 -9.06 -13.12 15.57
N VAL A 110 -8.69 -13.26 14.30
CA VAL A 110 -8.93 -14.48 13.52
C VAL A 110 -7.62 -15.28 13.53
N SER A 111 -7.63 -16.36 14.31
CA SER A 111 -6.58 -17.38 14.37
C SER A 111 -6.40 -18.08 13.04
#